data_AF-A0A3M1LNM1-F1
#
_entry.id   AF-A0A3M1LNM1-F1
#
_cell.length_a   1.000
_cell.length_b   1.000
_cell.length_c   1.000
_cell.angle_alpha   90.00
_cell.angle_beta   90.00
_cell.angle_gamma   90.00
#
_symmetry.space_group_name_H-M   'P 1'
#
loop_
_entity.id
_entity.type
_entity.pdbx_description
1 polymer ?
#
loop_
_entity_poly.entity_id
_entity_poly.type
_entity_poly.pdbx_seq_one_letter_code
_entity_poly.pdbx_strand_id
1 'polypeptide(L)'
;MDSRLIHPRLRSPKHTLKKARLFVHIHLFLFLFALLSIPLSEALTPENQAMLGVALLLVAMLMYVFRRWGNFVISGNLLALIFPAALAPVVLETGGLYSDNLLWLLCAPLLAILFAGKRSGLVWLALLLGFTVVLYNMELEAPTSFSKMIEELGATYFFISYSLLFMVITAIVLIFAQGQTEIIGALHEKQQELEAQKREIEKQAEELRKTEEKLRISNRELEQFAYAASH
;
A
#
# COMPACT_ATOMS: atom_id res chain seq x y z
N MET A 1 -13.63 -9.70 -10.54
CA MET A 1 -13.93 -10.29 -9.21
C MET A 1 -13.71 -9.28 -8.08
N ASP A 2 -12.74 -8.38 -8.25
CA ASP A 2 -12.19 -7.47 -7.23
C ASP A 2 -13.18 -6.42 -6.69
N SER A 3 -14.16 -6.01 -7.49
CA SER A 3 -15.11 -4.96 -7.09
C SER A 3 -15.89 -5.31 -5.82
N ARG A 4 -16.11 -6.60 -5.55
CA ARG A 4 -16.79 -7.09 -4.35
C ARG A 4 -15.96 -6.91 -3.07
N LEU A 5 -14.63 -6.94 -3.17
CA LEU A 5 -13.72 -6.82 -2.02
C LEU A 5 -13.38 -5.36 -1.68
N ILE A 6 -13.66 -4.43 -2.59
CA ILE A 6 -13.34 -3.01 -2.43
C ILE A 6 -14.52 -2.27 -1.79
N HIS A 7 -14.21 -1.46 -0.77
CA HIS A 7 -15.19 -0.61 -0.09
C HIS A 7 -15.92 0.32 -1.10
N PRO A 8 -17.27 0.47 -1.03
CA PRO A 8 -18.04 1.21 -2.03
C PRO A 8 -17.57 2.64 -2.30
N ARG A 9 -17.13 3.38 -1.25
CA ARG A 9 -16.62 4.76 -1.40
C ARG A 9 -15.37 4.87 -2.27
N LEU A 10 -14.58 3.80 -2.40
CA LEU A 10 -13.34 3.82 -3.18
C LEU A 10 -13.57 3.50 -4.66
N ARG A 11 -14.83 3.25 -5.09
CA ARG A 11 -15.15 2.84 -6.46
C ARG A 11 -15.24 3.99 -7.46
N SER A 12 -15.47 5.22 -6.99
CA SER A 12 -15.72 6.36 -7.88
C SER A 12 -14.44 7.04 -8.41
N PRO A 13 -13.43 7.38 -7.57
CA PRO A 13 -12.21 7.97 -8.10
C PRO A 13 -11.33 6.88 -8.72
N LYS A 14 -11.04 6.99 -10.03
CA LYS A 14 -10.19 6.02 -10.77
C LYS A 14 -8.86 5.73 -10.06
N HIS A 15 -8.20 6.77 -9.55
CA HIS A 15 -6.89 6.63 -8.87
C HIS A 15 -7.01 5.85 -7.55
N THR A 16 -8.06 6.11 -6.76
CA THR A 16 -8.31 5.43 -5.48
C THR A 16 -8.70 3.97 -5.70
N LEU A 17 -9.47 3.71 -6.76
CA LEU A 17 -9.87 2.36 -7.16
C LEU A 17 -8.65 1.50 -7.54
N LYS A 18 -7.70 2.07 -8.30
CA LYS A 18 -6.45 1.38 -8.67
C LYS A 18 -5.62 1.04 -7.43
N LYS A 19 -5.42 1.99 -6.52
CA LYS A 19 -4.74 1.74 -5.23
C LYS A 19 -5.47 0.67 -4.39
N ALA A 20 -6.80 0.67 -4.40
CA ALA A 20 -7.60 -0.33 -3.69
C ALA A 20 -7.46 -1.73 -4.29
N ARG A 21 -7.43 -1.84 -5.63
CA ARG A 21 -7.14 -3.10 -6.32
C ARG A 21 -5.76 -3.60 -5.95
N LEU A 22 -4.74 -2.74 -6.01
CA LEU A 22 -3.38 -3.09 -5.62
C LEU A 22 -3.33 -3.68 -4.20
N PHE A 23 -4.01 -3.04 -3.25
CA PHE A 23 -4.11 -3.52 -1.88
C PHE A 23 -4.75 -4.91 -1.79
N VAL A 24 -5.84 -5.14 -2.52
CA VAL A 24 -6.52 -6.45 -2.59
C VAL A 24 -5.60 -7.51 -3.20
N HIS A 25 -4.86 -7.21 -4.28
CA HIS A 25 -3.93 -8.15 -4.89
C HIS A 25 -2.84 -8.57 -3.90
N ILE A 26 -2.30 -7.64 -3.11
CA ILE A 26 -1.34 -7.98 -2.04
C ILE A 26 -1.98 -8.87 -0.97
N HIS A 27 -3.23 -8.62 -0.56
CA HIS A 27 -3.92 -9.51 0.40
C HIS A 27 -4.10 -10.92 -0.14
N LEU A 28 -4.55 -11.05 -1.40
CA LEU A 28 -4.75 -12.34 -2.04
C LEU A 28 -3.42 -13.08 -2.22
N PHE A 29 -2.37 -12.36 -2.61
CA PHE A 29 -1.01 -12.91 -2.69
C PHE A 29 -0.52 -13.41 -1.32
N LEU A 30 -0.60 -12.59 -0.28
CA LEU A 30 -0.17 -12.97 1.08
C LEU A 30 -1.01 -14.11 1.65
N PHE A 31 -2.32 -14.14 1.37
CA PHE A 31 -3.19 -15.24 1.77
C PHE A 31 -2.79 -16.55 1.10
N LEU A 32 -2.60 -16.53 -0.22
CA LEU A 32 -2.16 -17.72 -0.96
C LEU A 32 -0.77 -18.17 -0.52
N PHE A 33 0.15 -17.22 -0.32
CA PHE A 33 1.49 -17.50 0.19
C PHE A 33 1.44 -18.16 1.56
N ALA A 34 0.68 -17.59 2.52
CA ALA A 34 0.52 -18.15 3.85
C ALA A 34 -0.09 -19.56 3.78
N LEU A 35 -1.11 -19.77 2.96
CA LEU A 35 -1.75 -21.08 2.77
C LEU A 35 -0.77 -22.13 2.25
N LEU A 36 0.05 -21.79 1.26
CA LEU A 36 1.05 -22.69 0.67
C LEU A 36 2.26 -22.91 1.59
N SER A 37 2.57 -21.95 2.48
CA SER A 37 3.69 -22.04 3.42
C SER A 37 3.44 -23.02 4.58
N ILE A 38 2.19 -23.31 4.93
CA ILE A 38 1.83 -24.23 6.02
C ILE A 38 2.44 -25.64 5.82
N PRO A 39 2.15 -26.37 4.73
CA PRO A 39 2.71 -27.73 4.54
C PRO A 39 4.24 -27.71 4.40
N LEU A 40 4.81 -26.62 3.88
CA LEU A 40 6.25 -26.45 3.78
C LEU A 40 6.90 -26.26 5.16
N SER A 41 6.25 -25.49 6.04
CA SER A 41 6.71 -25.31 7.42
C SER A 41 6.63 -26.61 8.22
N GLU A 42 5.60 -27.42 7.99
CA GLU A 42 5.45 -28.73 8.62
C GLU A 42 6.59 -29.68 8.26
N ALA A 43 7.05 -29.63 7.00
CA ALA A 43 8.17 -30.46 6.55
C ALA A 43 9.53 -30.03 7.11
N LEU A 44 9.69 -28.77 7.54
CA LEU A 44 10.97 -28.20 7.96
C LEU A 44 11.08 -28.02 9.48
N THR A 45 10.06 -27.45 10.09
CA THR A 45 10.02 -27.06 11.51
C THR A 45 8.58 -27.21 12.04
N PRO A 46 8.20 -28.41 12.54
CA PRO A 46 6.83 -28.71 12.95
C PRO A 46 6.26 -27.81 14.06
N GLU A 47 7.12 -27.19 14.87
CA GLU A 47 6.72 -26.42 16.05
C GLU A 47 6.06 -25.07 15.72
N ASN A 48 6.21 -24.56 14.48
CA ASN A 48 5.79 -23.21 14.09
C ASN A 48 4.42 -23.11 13.40
N GLN A 49 3.65 -24.20 13.32
CA GLN A 49 2.42 -24.26 12.51
C GLN A 49 1.30 -23.33 12.99
N ALA A 50 1.15 -23.20 14.31
CA ALA A 50 0.06 -22.41 14.90
C ALA A 50 0.16 -20.93 14.49
N MET A 51 1.37 -20.38 14.40
CA MET A 51 1.59 -18.97 14.06
C MET A 51 1.26 -18.67 12.59
N LEU A 52 1.57 -19.57 11.66
CA LEU A 52 1.19 -19.42 10.25
C LEU A 52 -0.32 -19.52 10.05
N GLY A 53 -0.99 -20.42 10.77
CA GLY A 53 -2.45 -20.51 10.77
C GLY A 53 -3.11 -19.23 11.26
N VAL A 54 -2.59 -18.65 12.35
CA VAL A 54 -3.05 -17.34 12.86
C VAL A 54 -2.80 -16.23 11.85
N ALA A 55 -1.62 -16.20 11.21
CA ALA A 55 -1.30 -15.22 10.17
C ALA A 55 -2.26 -15.29 8.98
N LEU A 56 -2.60 -16.49 8.51
CA LEU A 56 -3.58 -16.71 7.44
C LEU A 56 -4.96 -16.12 7.81
N LEU A 57 -5.44 -16.40 9.02
CA LEU A 57 -6.71 -15.88 9.53
C LEU A 57 -6.67 -14.36 9.67
N LEU A 58 -5.56 -13.80 10.14
CA LEU A 58 -5.37 -12.35 10.24
C LEU A 58 -5.40 -11.69 8.87
N VAL A 59 -4.70 -12.22 7.85
CA VAL A 59 -4.75 -11.67 6.48
C VAL A 59 -6.19 -11.65 5.96
N ALA A 60 -6.94 -12.74 6.13
CA ALA A 60 -8.34 -12.82 5.73
C ALA A 60 -9.23 -11.80 6.48
N MET A 61 -9.03 -11.67 7.80
CA MET A 61 -9.73 -10.71 8.64
C MET A 61 -9.43 -9.27 8.22
N LEU A 62 -8.18 -8.93 7.94
CA LEU A 62 -7.78 -7.59 7.53
C LEU A 62 -8.33 -7.22 6.15
N MET A 63 -8.46 -8.19 5.24
CA MET A 63 -9.17 -7.97 3.98
C MET A 63 -10.63 -7.58 4.22
N TYR A 64 -11.30 -8.21 5.19
CA TYR A 64 -12.65 -7.84 5.60
C TYR A 64 -12.70 -6.44 6.24
N VAL A 65 -11.74 -6.10 7.12
CA VAL A 65 -11.63 -4.77 7.74
C VAL A 65 -11.45 -3.69 6.66
N PHE A 66 -10.57 -3.91 5.69
CA PHE A 66 -10.38 -2.99 4.57
C PHE A 66 -11.66 -2.82 3.76
N ARG A 67 -12.38 -3.91 3.47
CA ARG A 67 -13.68 -3.84 2.82
C ARG A 67 -14.69 -3.03 3.62
N ARG A 68 -14.64 -3.06 4.96
CA ARG A 68 -15.60 -2.39 5.84
C ARG A 68 -15.33 -0.89 6.01
N TRP A 69 -14.06 -0.48 6.09
CA TRP A 69 -13.69 0.92 6.37
C TRP A 69 -13.11 1.66 5.16
N GLY A 70 -12.47 0.97 4.22
CA GLY A 70 -11.83 1.58 3.05
C GLY A 70 -10.70 2.56 3.40
N ASN A 71 -10.06 2.41 4.56
CA ASN A 71 -9.01 3.30 5.04
C ASN A 71 -7.63 2.67 4.84
N PHE A 72 -6.85 3.19 3.87
CA PHE A 72 -5.51 2.68 3.56
C PHE A 72 -4.51 2.85 4.71
N VAL A 73 -4.64 3.87 5.55
CA VAL A 73 -3.70 4.12 6.65
C VAL A 73 -3.88 3.09 7.74
N ILE A 74 -5.13 2.85 8.16
CA ILE A 74 -5.44 1.84 9.18
C ILE A 74 -5.13 0.45 8.64
N SER A 75 -5.70 0.10 7.48
CA SER A 75 -5.52 -1.25 6.92
C SER A 75 -4.07 -1.54 6.53
N GLY A 76 -3.32 -0.54 6.04
CA GLY A 76 -1.90 -0.70 5.73
C GLY A 76 -1.04 -0.95 6.97
N ASN A 77 -1.28 -0.24 8.06
CA ASN A 77 -0.57 -0.48 9.32
C ASN A 77 -0.95 -1.82 9.95
N LEU A 78 -2.24 -2.20 9.91
CA LEU A 78 -2.66 -3.51 10.39
C LEU A 78 -2.04 -4.64 9.57
N LEU A 79 -1.93 -4.48 8.25
CA LEU A 79 -1.25 -5.47 7.40
C LEU A 79 0.24 -5.57 7.74
N ALA A 80 0.90 -4.43 7.94
CA ALA A 80 2.30 -4.38 8.35
C ALA A 80 2.53 -5.07 9.70
N LEU A 81 1.59 -4.98 10.64
CA LEU A 81 1.66 -5.61 11.97
C LEU A 81 1.71 -7.15 11.92
N ILE A 82 1.17 -7.79 10.86
CA ILE A 82 1.15 -9.26 10.77
C ILE A 82 2.56 -9.85 10.87
N PHE A 83 3.54 -9.25 10.18
CA PHE A 83 4.92 -9.75 10.16
C PHE A 83 5.56 -9.79 11.55
N PRO A 84 5.69 -8.66 12.28
CA PRO A 84 6.25 -8.69 13.63
C PRO A 84 5.38 -9.48 14.62
N ALA A 85 4.05 -9.45 14.49
CA ALA A 85 3.19 -10.24 15.39
C ALA A 85 3.41 -11.75 15.23
N ALA A 86 3.61 -12.22 13.98
CA ALA A 86 3.82 -13.64 13.69
C ALA A 86 5.28 -14.08 13.89
N LEU A 87 6.25 -13.22 13.55
CA LEU A 87 7.66 -13.61 13.47
C LEU A 87 8.50 -13.20 14.68
N ALA A 88 8.13 -12.17 15.43
CA ALA A 88 8.94 -11.75 16.59
C ALA A 88 9.12 -12.87 17.65
N PRO A 89 8.10 -13.70 17.95
CA PRO A 89 8.31 -14.86 18.83
C PRO A 89 9.27 -15.89 18.22
N VAL A 90 9.11 -16.18 16.93
CA VAL A 90 9.90 -17.17 16.19
C VAL A 90 11.36 -16.74 16.06
N VAL A 91 11.64 -15.44 15.98
CA VAL A 91 13.02 -14.91 15.92
C VAL A 91 13.85 -15.38 17.12
N LEU A 92 13.28 -15.45 18.32
CA LEU A 92 14.02 -15.90 19.50
C LEU A 92 14.36 -17.39 19.43
N GLU A 93 13.51 -18.19 18.79
CA GLU A 93 13.68 -19.64 18.63
C GLU A 93 14.59 -20.00 17.46
N THR A 94 14.72 -19.13 16.45
CA THR A 94 15.53 -19.38 15.25
C THR A 94 16.85 -18.61 15.20
N GLY A 95 17.40 -18.24 16.37
CA GLY A 95 18.74 -17.67 16.49
C GLY A 95 18.82 -16.21 16.90
N GLY A 96 17.73 -15.63 17.39
CA GLY A 96 17.69 -14.30 17.99
C GLY A 96 18.21 -13.21 17.04
N LEU A 97 19.27 -12.53 17.44
CA LEU A 97 19.94 -11.50 16.63
C LEU A 97 20.44 -12.01 15.27
N TYR A 98 20.71 -13.30 15.16
CA TYR A 98 21.25 -13.94 13.96
C TYR A 98 20.17 -14.60 13.09
N SER A 99 18.91 -14.55 13.51
CA SER A 99 17.78 -15.17 12.81
C SER A 99 17.55 -14.54 11.43
N ASP A 100 17.32 -15.37 10.41
CA ASP A 100 16.93 -14.94 9.07
C ASP A 100 15.53 -14.30 9.04
N ASN A 101 14.68 -14.61 10.03
CA ASN A 101 13.36 -14.02 10.21
C ASN A 101 13.41 -12.50 10.41
N LEU A 102 14.56 -11.94 10.84
CA LEU A 102 14.74 -10.49 10.91
C LEU A 102 14.65 -9.82 9.53
N LEU A 103 15.05 -10.51 8.45
CA LEU A 103 14.91 -9.99 7.09
C LEU A 103 13.44 -9.95 6.66
N TRP A 104 12.65 -10.94 7.06
CA TRP A 104 11.21 -10.99 6.80
C TRP A 104 10.45 -9.86 7.50
N LEU A 105 10.93 -9.38 8.65
CA LEU A 105 10.35 -8.22 9.32
C LEU A 105 10.41 -6.94 8.48
N LEU A 106 11.34 -6.82 7.51
CA LEU A 106 11.42 -5.67 6.59
C LEU A 106 10.19 -5.54 5.68
N CYS A 107 9.37 -6.59 5.54
CA CYS A 107 8.09 -6.48 4.86
C CYS A 107 7.15 -5.49 5.57
N ALA A 108 7.22 -5.33 6.89
CA ALA A 108 6.36 -4.41 7.64
C ALA A 108 6.55 -2.93 7.21
N PRO A 109 7.76 -2.31 7.29
CA PRO A 109 7.94 -0.94 6.84
C PRO A 109 7.65 -0.79 5.35
N LEU A 110 7.97 -1.79 4.51
CA LEU A 110 7.69 -1.74 3.07
C LEU A 110 6.19 -1.65 2.78
N LEU A 111 5.37 -2.51 3.40
CA LEU A 111 3.91 -2.49 3.26
C LEU A 111 3.29 -1.22 3.86
N ALA A 112 3.83 -0.74 4.99
CA ALA A 112 3.37 0.49 5.62
C ALA A 112 3.66 1.72 4.74
N ILE A 113 4.84 1.84 4.12
CA ILE A 113 5.16 2.90 3.14
C ILE A 113 4.17 2.85 1.99
N LEU A 114 3.94 1.65 1.46
CA LEU A 114 3.13 1.42 0.27
C LEU A 114 1.67 1.88 0.47
N PHE A 115 1.08 1.58 1.61
CA PHE A 115 -0.35 1.81 1.82
C PHE A 115 -0.68 2.92 2.81
N ALA A 116 0.04 2.97 3.93
CA ALA A 116 -0.16 3.92 5.01
C ALA A 116 0.78 5.15 4.94
N GLY A 117 1.65 5.22 3.94
CA GLY A 117 2.51 6.36 3.64
C GLY A 117 3.86 6.34 4.36
N LYS A 118 4.76 7.24 3.91
CA LYS A 118 6.16 7.32 4.35
C LYS A 118 6.33 7.40 5.87
N ARG A 119 5.49 8.19 6.55
CA ARG A 119 5.57 8.35 8.02
C ARG A 119 5.33 7.04 8.76
N SER A 120 4.28 6.30 8.38
CA SER A 120 3.98 4.98 8.94
C SER A 120 5.15 4.01 8.72
N GLY A 121 5.73 4.03 7.51
CA GLY A 121 6.93 3.27 7.19
C GLY A 121 8.14 3.53 8.09
N LEU A 122 8.44 4.80 8.33
CA LEU A 122 9.55 5.20 9.20
C LEU A 122 9.29 4.82 10.66
N VAL A 123 8.05 4.87 11.13
CA VAL A 123 7.67 4.38 12.47
C VAL A 123 7.95 2.89 12.58
N TRP A 124 7.52 2.09 11.62
CA TRP A 124 7.81 0.65 11.61
C TRP A 124 9.30 0.34 11.54
N LEU A 125 10.05 1.07 10.72
CA LEU A 125 11.51 0.93 10.67
C LEU A 125 12.15 1.22 12.02
N ALA A 126 11.75 2.31 12.69
CA ALA A 126 12.26 2.65 14.02
C ALA A 126 11.91 1.59 15.08
N LEU A 127 10.70 1.02 15.02
CA LEU A 127 10.29 -0.09 15.90
C LEU A 127 11.16 -1.33 15.68
N LEU A 128 11.45 -1.69 14.43
CA LEU A 128 12.30 -2.83 14.12
C LEU A 128 13.75 -2.60 14.53
N LEU A 129 14.29 -1.39 14.35
CA LEU A 129 15.62 -1.04 14.86
C LEU A 129 15.65 -1.14 16.40
N GLY A 130 14.62 -0.65 17.08
CA GLY A 130 14.47 -0.83 18.53
C GLY A 130 14.43 -2.30 18.93
N PHE A 131 13.70 -3.14 18.18
CA PHE A 131 13.65 -4.57 18.41
C PHE A 131 15.03 -5.24 18.22
N THR A 132 15.80 -4.85 17.20
CA THR A 132 17.18 -5.37 17.03
C THR A 132 18.11 -4.95 18.17
N VAL A 133 17.92 -3.76 18.74
CA VAL A 133 18.66 -3.32 19.94
C VAL A 133 18.29 -4.19 21.14
N VAL A 134 17.01 -4.54 21.32
CA VAL A 134 16.58 -5.46 22.38
C VAL A 134 17.26 -6.83 22.21
N LEU A 135 17.23 -7.41 21.00
CA LEU A 135 17.89 -8.68 20.72
C LEU A 135 19.40 -8.63 20.95
N TYR A 136 20.05 -7.52 20.59
CA TYR A 136 21.47 -7.32 20.85
C TYR A 136 21.81 -7.32 22.35
N ASN A 137 21.01 -6.62 23.17
CA ASN A 137 21.22 -6.63 24.62
C ASN A 137 20.95 -8.01 25.21
N MET A 138 19.90 -8.70 24.74
CA MET A 138 19.62 -10.08 25.17
C MET A 138 20.76 -11.03 24.84
N GLU A 139 21.38 -10.91 23.66
CA GLU A 139 22.54 -11.73 23.28
C GLU A 139 23.77 -11.47 24.17
N LEU A 140 24.02 -10.22 24.59
CA LEU A 140 25.13 -9.91 25.50
C LEU A 140 24.94 -10.52 26.90
N GLU A 141 23.70 -10.65 27.35
CA GLU A 141 23.34 -11.18 28.68
C GLU A 141 23.05 -12.68 28.68
N ALA A 142 22.88 -13.30 27.50
CA ALA A 142 22.46 -14.69 27.38
C ALA A 142 23.54 -15.65 27.91
N PRO A 143 23.17 -16.63 28.76
CA PRO A 143 24.10 -17.67 29.23
C PRO A 143 24.68 -18.53 28.09
N THR A 144 23.91 -18.67 27.01
CA THR A 144 24.30 -19.33 25.77
C THR A 144 23.89 -18.47 24.59
N SER A 145 24.83 -18.21 23.69
CA SER A 145 24.58 -17.44 22.47
C SER A 145 23.44 -18.02 21.65
N PHE A 146 22.57 -17.14 21.15
CA PHE A 146 21.51 -17.52 20.21
C PHE A 146 22.08 -18.11 18.90
N SER A 147 23.35 -17.84 18.57
CA SER A 147 23.99 -18.40 17.37
C SER A 147 24.03 -19.93 17.36
N LYS A 148 24.01 -20.58 18.54
CA LYS A 148 24.02 -22.05 18.62
C LYS A 148 22.73 -22.68 18.10
N MET A 149 21.60 -21.99 18.23
CA MET A 149 20.32 -22.44 17.67
C MET A 149 20.34 -22.48 16.14
N ILE A 150 21.21 -21.68 15.49
CA ILE A 150 21.39 -21.73 14.04
C ILE A 150 22.10 -23.01 13.60
N GLU A 151 22.96 -23.58 14.43
CA GLU A 151 23.66 -24.83 14.07
C GLU A 151 22.69 -26.01 13.91
N GLU A 152 21.52 -25.94 14.58
CA GLU A 152 20.44 -26.91 14.44
C GLU A 152 19.63 -26.71 13.14
N LEU A 153 19.71 -25.54 12.53
CA LEU A 153 19.05 -25.21 11.27
C LEU A 153 19.93 -25.64 10.08
N GLY A 154 19.48 -26.64 9.33
CA GLY A 154 20.20 -27.14 8.16
C GLY A 154 20.20 -26.18 6.95
N ALA A 155 21.13 -26.35 6.02
CA ALA A 155 21.24 -25.52 4.80
C ALA A 155 19.94 -25.48 3.96
N THR A 156 19.16 -26.57 3.98
CA THR A 156 17.85 -26.65 3.30
C THR A 156 16.87 -25.63 3.84
N TYR A 157 16.86 -25.35 5.14
CA TYR A 157 16.01 -24.33 5.76
C TYR A 157 16.33 -22.94 5.19
N PHE A 158 17.61 -22.55 5.22
CA PHE A 158 18.05 -21.24 4.70
C PHE A 158 17.83 -21.09 3.21
N PHE A 159 18.09 -22.14 2.42
CA PHE A 159 17.83 -22.13 0.98
C PHE A 159 16.35 -21.86 0.69
N ILE A 160 15.44 -22.54 1.38
CA ILE A 160 14.01 -22.37 1.21
C ILE A 160 13.57 -20.99 1.70
N SER A 161 13.96 -20.59 2.91
CA SER A 161 13.59 -19.29 3.48
C SER A 161 14.02 -18.13 2.58
N TYR A 162 15.28 -18.09 2.14
CA TYR A 162 15.74 -17.02 1.26
C TYR A 162 15.09 -17.06 -0.13
N SER A 163 14.83 -18.25 -0.69
CA SER A 163 14.12 -18.38 -1.96
C SER A 163 12.70 -17.81 -1.87
N LEU A 164 11.98 -18.12 -0.79
CA LEU A 164 10.65 -17.57 -0.55
C LEU A 164 10.69 -16.07 -0.29
N LEU A 165 11.66 -15.58 0.48
CA LEU A 165 11.84 -14.15 0.75
C LEU A 165 12.07 -13.38 -0.54
N PHE A 166 12.96 -13.85 -1.42
CA PHE A 166 13.21 -13.22 -2.72
C PHE A 166 11.97 -13.24 -3.60
N MET A 167 11.23 -14.35 -3.61
CA MET A 167 9.97 -14.45 -4.34
C MET A 167 8.94 -13.43 -3.82
N VAL A 168 8.76 -13.32 -2.51
CA VAL A 168 7.80 -12.41 -1.87
C VAL A 168 8.17 -10.95 -2.09
N ILE A 169 9.43 -10.57 -1.85
CA ILE A 169 9.89 -9.19 -2.07
C ILE A 169 9.72 -8.82 -3.54
N THR A 170 10.15 -9.69 -4.46
CA THR A 170 10.01 -9.45 -5.90
C THR A 170 8.54 -9.33 -6.30
N ALA A 171 7.67 -10.22 -5.83
CA ALA A 171 6.24 -10.16 -6.10
C ALA A 171 5.62 -8.85 -5.60
N ILE A 172 5.93 -8.41 -4.37
CA ILE A 172 5.43 -7.14 -3.84
C ILE A 172 5.93 -5.96 -4.69
N VAL A 173 7.21 -5.94 -5.06
CA VAL A 173 7.79 -4.87 -5.90
C VAL A 173 7.15 -4.85 -7.28
N LEU A 174 6.96 -6.00 -7.93
CA LEU A 174 6.32 -6.08 -9.25
C LEU A 174 4.87 -5.64 -9.20
N ILE A 175 4.11 -6.11 -8.21
CA ILE A 175 2.72 -5.70 -7.97
C ILE A 175 2.67 -4.17 -7.79
N PHE A 176 3.59 -3.60 -7.00
CA PHE A 176 3.68 -2.16 -6.81
C PHE A 176 4.05 -1.39 -8.07
N ALA A 177 5.06 -1.83 -8.82
CA ALA A 177 5.52 -1.17 -10.04
C ALA A 177 4.40 -1.12 -11.09
N GLN A 178 3.65 -2.22 -11.23
CA GLN A 178 2.46 -2.27 -12.07
C GLN A 178 1.41 -1.25 -11.58
N GLY A 179 1.13 -1.23 -10.28
CA GLY A 179 0.20 -0.27 -9.68
C GLY A 179 0.61 1.20 -9.86
N GLN A 180 1.89 1.53 -9.74
CA GLN A 180 2.40 2.89 -9.96
C GLN A 180 2.18 3.34 -11.40
N THR A 181 2.52 2.49 -12.38
CA THR A 181 2.37 2.80 -13.79
C THR A 181 0.92 3.16 -14.11
N GLU A 182 -0.04 2.41 -13.57
CA GLU A 182 -1.45 2.69 -13.74
C GLU A 182 -1.91 3.99 -13.05
N ILE A 183 -1.39 4.30 -11.86
CA ILE A 183 -1.71 5.53 -11.14
C ILE A 183 -1.16 6.76 -11.88
N ILE A 184 0.08 6.69 -12.36
CA ILE A 184 0.72 7.75 -13.15
C ILE A 184 -0.07 8.00 -14.44
N GLY A 185 -0.47 6.94 -15.15
CA GLY A 185 -1.32 7.07 -16.33
C GLY A 185 -2.67 7.76 -16.02
N ALA A 186 -3.32 7.38 -14.92
CA ALA A 186 -4.58 8.02 -14.51
C ALA A 186 -4.41 9.49 -14.09
N LEU A 187 -3.24 9.85 -13.54
CA LEU A 187 -2.91 11.23 -13.20
C LEU A 187 -2.74 12.07 -14.48
N HIS A 188 -2.06 11.52 -15.49
CA HIS A 188 -1.86 12.19 -16.77
C HIS A 188 -3.19 12.40 -17.52
N GLU A 189 -4.07 11.40 -17.55
CA GLU A 189 -5.44 11.54 -18.09
C GLU A 189 -6.19 12.70 -17.42
N LYS A 190 -6.12 12.80 -16.09
CA LYS A 190 -6.81 13.87 -15.35
C LYS A 190 -6.21 15.25 -15.58
N GLN A 191 -4.90 15.33 -15.75
CA GLN A 191 -4.25 16.59 -16.12
C GLN A 191 -4.70 17.06 -17.50
N GLN A 192 -4.74 16.16 -18.49
CA GLN A 192 -5.22 16.49 -19.83
C GLN A 192 -6.70 16.93 -19.83
N GLU A 193 -7.55 16.27 -19.06
CA GLU A 193 -8.96 16.65 -18.91
C GLU A 193 -9.11 18.05 -18.29
N LEU A 194 -8.32 18.36 -17.26
CA LEU A 194 -8.30 19.69 -16.64
C LEU A 194 -7.80 20.78 -17.60
N GLU A 195 -6.76 20.49 -18.38
CA GLU A 195 -6.27 21.42 -19.40
C GLU A 195 -7.30 21.68 -20.50
N ALA A 196 -8.04 20.65 -20.93
CA ALA A 196 -9.12 20.80 -21.91
C ALA A 196 -10.28 21.64 -21.35
N GLN A 197 -10.70 21.39 -20.11
CA GLN A 197 -11.73 22.19 -19.43
C GLN A 197 -11.30 23.65 -19.28
N LYS A 198 -10.04 23.91 -18.93
CA LYS A 198 -9.50 25.26 -18.84
C LYS A 198 -9.60 26.00 -20.18
N ARG A 199 -9.20 25.34 -21.28
CA ARG A 199 -9.29 25.93 -22.63
C ARG A 199 -10.74 26.26 -23.03
N GLU A 200 -11.68 25.39 -22.68
CA GLU A 200 -13.10 25.62 -22.96
C GLU A 200 -13.65 26.80 -22.16
N ILE A 201 -13.29 26.92 -20.88
CA ILE A 201 -13.67 28.08 -20.04
C ILE A 201 -13.08 29.37 -20.60
N GLU A 202 -11.81 29.36 -21.02
CA GLU A 202 -11.16 30.53 -21.64
C GLU A 202 -11.88 30.95 -22.93
N LYS A 203 -12.30 29.98 -23.75
CA LYS A 203 -13.08 30.22 -24.97
C LYS A 203 -14.45 30.83 -24.66
N GLN A 204 -15.18 30.27 -23.70
CA GLN A 204 -16.49 30.76 -23.28
C GLN A 204 -16.40 32.18 -22.69
N ALA A 205 -15.36 32.46 -21.89
CA ALA A 205 -15.11 33.79 -21.35
C ALA A 205 -14.86 34.82 -22.46
N GLU A 206 -14.10 34.45 -23.49
CA GLU A 206 -13.85 35.33 -24.64
C GLU A 206 -15.11 35.56 -25.49
N GLU A 207 -15.95 34.55 -25.68
CA GLU A 207 -17.25 34.68 -26.36
C GLU A 207 -18.23 35.57 -25.58
N LEU A 208 -18.29 35.42 -24.25
CA LEU A 208 -19.05 36.28 -23.36
C LEU A 208 -18.59 37.74 -23.48
N ARG A 209 -17.27 37.98 -23.43
CA ARG A 209 -16.68 39.31 -23.57
C ARG A 209 -17.07 39.98 -24.89
N LYS A 210 -17.01 39.24 -26.00
CA LYS A 210 -17.45 39.73 -27.32
C LYS A 210 -18.94 40.04 -27.37
N THR A 211 -19.76 39.23 -26.69
CA THR A 211 -21.21 39.42 -26.63
C THR A 211 -21.57 40.67 -25.81
N GLU A 212 -20.89 40.86 -24.68
CA GLU A 212 -21.02 42.06 -23.84
C GLU A 212 -20.64 43.33 -24.60
N GLU A 213 -19.54 43.28 -25.36
CA GLU A 213 -19.12 44.42 -26.18
C GLU A 213 -20.14 44.76 -27.28
N LYS A 214 -20.71 43.76 -27.97
CA LYS A 214 -21.79 43.97 -28.95
C LYS A 214 -23.06 44.55 -28.32
N LEU A 215 -23.47 44.03 -27.15
CA LEU A 215 -24.61 44.55 -26.40
C LEU A 215 -24.39 46.02 -26.02
N ARG A 216 -23.18 46.37 -25.57
CA ARG A 216 -22.83 47.75 -25.23
C ARG A 216 -22.91 48.67 -26.45
N ILE A 217 -22.45 48.22 -27.61
CA ILE A 217 -22.55 48.98 -28.87
C ILE A 217 -24.02 49.16 -29.27
N SER A 218 -24.81 48.09 -29.27
CA SER A 218 -26.23 48.13 -29.64
C SER A 218 -27.06 49.02 -28.71
N ASN A 219 -26.81 48.98 -27.39
CA ASN A 219 -27.45 49.90 -26.44
C ASN A 219 -27.12 51.36 -26.74
N ARG A 220 -25.86 51.66 -27.07
CA ARG A 220 -25.44 53.03 -27.42
C ARG A 220 -26.10 53.53 -28.71
N GLU A 221 -26.26 52.68 -29.71
CA GLU A 221 -26.98 53.00 -30.94
C GLU A 221 -28.47 53.28 -30.67
N LEU A 222 -29.12 52.46 -29.84
CA LEU A 222 -30.51 52.66 -29.42
C LEU A 222 -30.72 53.98 -28.69
N GLU A 223 -29.81 54.35 -27.77
CA GLU A 223 -29.84 55.65 -27.08
C GLU A 223 -29.77 56.82 -28.08
N GLN A 224 -28.90 56.71 -29.10
CA GLN A 224 -28.79 57.73 -30.15
C GLN A 224 -30.06 57.84 -31.00
N PHE A 225 -30.67 56.72 -31.38
CA PHE A 225 -31.94 56.70 -32.11
C PHE A 225 -33.09 57.31 -31.29
N ALA A 226 -33.21 56.95 -30.01
CA ALA A 226 -34.24 57.49 -29.13
C ALA A 226 -34.11 59.01 -28.95
N TYR A 227 -32.88 59.52 -28.83
CA TYR A 227 -32.61 60.96 -28.78
C TYR A 227 -33.00 61.68 -30.09
N ALA A 228 -32.71 61.07 -31.25
CA ALA A 228 -33.06 61.65 -32.54
C ALA A 228 -34.58 61.66 -32.82
N ALA A 229 -35.32 60.66 -32.34
CA ALA A 229 -36.77 60.57 -32.54
C ALA A 229 -37.61 61.42 -31.56
N SER A 230 -36.99 61.91 -30.47
CA SER A 230 -37.64 62.75 -29.46
C SER A 230 -37.48 64.26 -29.72
N HIS A 231 -36.76 64.64 -30.77
CA HIS A 231 -36.59 66.00 -31.28
C HIS A 231 -37.32 66.20 -32.61
#